data_AF-A0A6C0IZW7-F1
#
_entry.id   AF-A0A6C0IZW7-F1
#
_cell.length_a   1.000
_cell.length_b   1.000
_cell.length_c   1.000
_cell.angle_alpha   90.00
_cell.angle_beta   90.00
_cell.angle_gamma   90.00
#
_symmetry.space_group_name_H-M   'P 1'
#
loop_
_entity.id
_entity.type
_entity.pdbx_description
1 polymer ?
#
loop_
_entity_poly.entity_id
_entity_poly.type
_entity_poly.pdbx_seq_one_letter_code
_entity_poly.pdbx_strand_id
1 'polypeptide(L)'
;MKDFVKILFDLYIYGAIAFTLLFILLKCQYNITYFDEFLYLSDEKTIDNSKLFYFIMFHIVFYFSMGLIFRFNDLWLQIIQTIFVEFAILYGEKCTMNTNNYQSAILSILIGLISYIIAGILMELLDYL
;
A
#
# COMPACT_ATOMS: atom_id res chain seq x y z
N MET A 1 -5.92 20.29 16.49
CA MET A 1 -5.34 19.92 15.18
C MET A 1 -4.58 18.59 15.26
N LYS A 2 -3.58 18.47 16.15
CA LYS A 2 -2.84 17.20 16.34
C LYS A 2 -3.74 16.00 16.70
N ASP A 3 -4.71 16.17 17.59
CA ASP A 3 -5.63 15.08 17.97
C ASP A 3 -6.56 14.66 16.83
N PHE A 4 -7.00 15.61 16.00
CA PHE A 4 -7.84 15.33 14.85
C PHE A 4 -7.07 14.56 13.76
N VAL A 5 -5.83 14.98 13.46
CA VAL A 5 -4.95 14.28 12.51
C VAL A 5 -4.63 12.87 13.02
N LYS A 6 -4.43 12.70 14.34
CA LYS A 6 -4.23 11.39 14.94
C LYS A 6 -5.45 10.47 14.79
N ILE A 7 -6.66 10.97 15.08
CA ILE A 7 -7.89 10.19 14.89
C ILE A 7 -8.07 9.80 13.42
N LEU A 8 -7.79 10.72 12.49
CA LEU A 8 -7.87 10.45 11.06
C LEU A 8 -6.84 9.40 10.63
N PHE A 9 -5.63 9.45 11.20
CA PHE A 9 -4.57 8.47 10.96
C PHE A 9 -4.98 7.08 11.48
N ASP A 10 -5.52 6.99 12.69
CA ASP A 10 -6.00 5.73 13.25
C ASP A 10 -7.12 5.13 12.39
N LEU A 11 -8.09 5.96 11.95
CA LEU A 11 -9.14 5.55 11.01
C LEU A 11 -8.57 5.07 9.67
N TYR A 12 -7.53 5.73 9.16
CA TYR A 12 -6.83 5.29 7.95
C TYR A 12 -6.17 3.92 8.16
N ILE A 13 -5.45 3.71 9.26
CA ILE A 13 -4.77 2.44 9.57
C ILE A 13 -5.78 1.30 9.65
N TYR A 14 -6.85 1.46 10.44
CA TYR A 14 -7.89 0.44 10.57
C TYR A 14 -8.67 0.24 9.27
N GLY A 15 -8.96 1.33 8.56
CA GLY A 15 -9.63 1.29 7.27
C GLY A 15 -8.82 0.51 6.24
N ALA A 16 -7.52 0.78 6.12
CA ALA A 16 -6.63 0.08 5.20
C ALA A 16 -6.62 -1.43 5.47
N ILE A 17 -6.49 -1.84 6.74
CA ILE A 17 -6.55 -3.26 7.12
C ILE A 17 -7.91 -3.88 6.74
N ALA A 18 -9.01 -3.21 7.06
CA ALA A 18 -10.35 -3.71 6.76
C ALA A 18 -10.60 -3.84 5.25
N PHE A 19 -10.18 -2.86 4.45
CA PHE A 19 -10.29 -2.91 2.99
C PHE A 19 -9.40 -4.00 2.39
N THR A 20 -8.18 -4.19 2.88
CA THR A 20 -7.30 -5.28 2.44
C THR A 20 -7.95 -6.64 2.69
N LEU A 21 -8.48 -6.87 3.90
CA LEU A 21 -9.19 -8.11 4.21
C LEU A 21 -10.43 -8.29 3.33
N LEU A 22 -11.18 -7.21 3.07
CA LEU A 22 -12.32 -7.25 2.15
C LEU A 22 -11.90 -7.64 0.72
N PHE A 23 -10.82 -7.07 0.19
CA PHE A 23 -10.32 -7.42 -1.15
C PHE A 23 -9.90 -8.88 -1.22
N ILE A 24 -9.19 -9.38 -0.20
CA ILE A 24 -8.82 -10.80 -0.12
C ILE A 24 -10.08 -11.68 -0.12
N LEU A 25 -11.11 -11.33 0.65
CA LEU A 25 -12.38 -12.07 0.68
C LEU A 25 -13.09 -12.04 -0.68
N LEU A 26 -13.20 -10.86 -1.31
CA LEU A 26 -13.83 -10.72 -2.62
C LEU A 26 -13.11 -11.55 -3.69
N LYS A 27 -11.78 -11.54 -3.70
CA LYS A 27 -11.00 -12.34 -4.63
C LYS A 27 -11.09 -13.84 -4.32
N CYS A 28 -10.80 -14.25 -3.09
CA CYS A 28 -10.64 -15.67 -2.78
C CYS A 28 -11.94 -16.43 -2.56
N GLN A 29 -13.03 -15.77 -2.19
CA GLN A 29 -14.34 -16.42 -2.01
C GLN A 29 -15.29 -16.17 -3.17
N TYR A 30 -15.22 -14.98 -3.78
CA TYR A 30 -16.17 -14.57 -4.82
C TYR A 30 -15.55 -14.48 -6.23
N ASN A 31 -14.24 -14.75 -6.37
CA ASN A 31 -13.51 -14.72 -7.64
C ASN A 31 -13.62 -13.37 -8.40
N ILE A 32 -13.71 -12.26 -7.64
CA ILE A 32 -13.75 -10.91 -8.21
C ILE A 32 -12.31 -10.41 -8.40
N THR A 33 -11.86 -10.28 -9.64
CA THR A 33 -10.47 -9.94 -10.02
C THR A 33 -10.29 -8.52 -10.56
N TYR A 34 -11.30 -7.66 -10.41
CA TYR A 34 -11.30 -6.29 -10.97
C TYR A 34 -10.12 -5.43 -10.51
N PHE A 35 -9.63 -5.65 -9.29
CA PHE A 35 -8.55 -4.86 -8.70
C PHE A 35 -7.16 -5.45 -8.93
N ASP A 36 -7.07 -6.58 -9.64
CA ASP A 36 -5.85 -7.36 -9.70
C ASP A 36 -4.70 -6.61 -10.36
N GLU A 37 -4.97 -5.82 -11.40
CA GLU A 37 -3.96 -5.06 -12.14
C GLU A 37 -3.31 -3.92 -11.32
N PHE A 38 -3.98 -3.47 -10.26
CA PHE A 38 -3.46 -2.41 -9.37
C PHE A 38 -2.71 -2.99 -8.17
N LEU A 39 -3.14 -4.17 -7.72
CA LEU A 39 -2.66 -4.81 -6.48
C LEU A 39 -1.60 -5.87 -6.72
N TYR A 40 -1.50 -6.44 -7.93
CA TYR A 40 -0.66 -7.59 -8.22
C TYR A 40 0.20 -7.41 -9.46
N LEU A 41 1.43 -7.92 -9.38
CA LEU A 41 2.30 -8.15 -10.53
C LEU A 41 2.21 -9.63 -10.88
N SER A 42 1.21 -10.02 -11.68
CA SER A 42 0.97 -11.42 -12.01
C SER A 42 2.22 -12.10 -12.61
N ASP A 43 2.45 -13.36 -12.21
CA ASP A 43 3.52 -14.27 -12.69
C ASP A 43 3.47 -14.63 -14.20
N GLU A 44 2.83 -13.83 -15.06
CA GLU A 44 2.88 -14.06 -16.50
C GLU A 44 4.32 -13.84 -16.99
N LYS A 45 4.87 -14.84 -17.69
CA LYS A 45 6.27 -14.95 -18.16
C LYS A 45 6.80 -13.74 -18.97
N THR A 46 5.94 -12.79 -19.27
CA THR A 46 6.24 -11.49 -19.83
C THR A 46 5.61 -10.44 -18.91
N ILE A 47 6.45 -9.74 -18.13
CA ILE A 47 6.04 -8.52 -17.45
C ILE A 47 5.57 -7.56 -18.54
N ASP A 48 4.26 -7.39 -18.63
CA ASP A 48 3.69 -6.31 -19.43
C ASP A 48 4.09 -4.99 -18.75
N ASN A 49 4.91 -4.19 -19.42
CA ASN A 49 5.41 -2.91 -18.90
C ASN A 49 4.25 -1.98 -18.50
N SER A 50 3.07 -2.14 -19.09
CA SER A 50 1.88 -1.38 -18.72
C SER A 50 1.36 -1.74 -17.33
N LYS A 51 1.27 -3.04 -16.99
CA LYS A 51 0.85 -3.51 -15.65
C LYS A 51 1.84 -3.08 -14.57
N LEU A 52 3.13 -3.18 -14.84
CA LEU A 52 4.17 -2.70 -13.92
C LEU A 52 4.03 -1.20 -13.64
N PHE A 53 3.76 -0.42 -14.68
CA PHE A 53 3.53 1.01 -14.55
C PHE A 53 2.30 1.31 -13.67
N TYR A 54 1.16 0.67 -13.91
CA TYR A 54 -0.05 0.90 -13.10
C TYR A 54 0.15 0.50 -11.64
N PHE A 55 0.78 -0.64 -11.39
CA PHE A 55 1.15 -1.08 -10.06
C PHE A 55 2.01 -0.03 -9.35
N ILE A 56 3.15 0.36 -9.94
CA ILE A 56 4.07 1.34 -9.33
C ILE A 56 3.36 2.67 -9.10
N MET A 57 2.64 3.19 -10.09
CA MET A 57 1.97 4.48 -9.99
C MET A 57 0.87 4.50 -8.93
N PHE A 58 0.11 3.42 -8.80
CA PHE A 58 -0.90 3.29 -7.75
C PHE A 58 -0.27 3.43 -6.36
N HIS A 59 0.81 2.70 -6.11
CA HIS A 59 1.52 2.73 -4.83
C HIS A 59 2.15 4.11 -4.59
N ILE A 60 2.82 4.69 -5.59
CA ILE A 60 3.36 6.05 -5.46
C ILE A 60 2.25 7.04 -5.11
N VAL A 61 1.18 7.12 -5.89
CA VAL A 61 0.11 8.11 -5.69
C VAL A 61 -0.56 7.92 -4.33
N PHE A 62 -0.88 6.69 -3.95
CA PHE A 62 -1.53 6.39 -2.67
C PHE A 62 -0.63 6.75 -1.49
N TYR A 63 0.58 6.19 -1.41
CA TYR A 63 1.47 6.41 -0.27
C TYR A 63 2.03 7.84 -0.22
N PHE A 64 2.25 8.49 -1.37
CA PHE A 64 2.62 9.90 -1.42
C PHE A 64 1.48 10.78 -0.86
N SER A 65 0.23 10.53 -1.25
CA SER A 65 -0.92 11.28 -0.72
C SER A 65 -1.06 11.11 0.79
N MET A 66 -0.86 9.89 1.31
CA MET A 66 -0.86 9.64 2.75
C MET A 66 0.30 10.36 3.46
N GLY A 67 1.49 10.41 2.86
CA GLY A 67 2.62 11.16 3.39
C GLY A 67 2.39 12.67 3.42
N LEU A 68 1.66 13.22 2.44
CA LEU A 68 1.27 14.65 2.46
C LEU A 68 0.33 14.97 3.63
N ILE A 69 -0.62 14.08 3.90
CA ILE A 69 -1.67 14.30 4.92
C ILE A 69 -1.12 14.04 6.33
N PHE A 70 -0.41 12.92 6.52
CA PHE A 70 -0.03 12.42 7.83
C PHE A 70 1.43 12.69 8.21
N ARG A 71 2.28 13.05 7.25
CA ARG A 71 3.70 13.39 7.47
C ARG A 71 4.42 12.28 8.26
N PHE A 72 5.11 12.62 9.35
CA PHE A 72 5.79 11.64 10.21
C PHE A 72 4.96 11.21 11.42
N ASN A 73 3.64 11.40 11.40
CA ASN A 73 2.78 10.96 12.48
C ASN A 73 2.84 9.43 12.61
N ASP A 74 3.40 8.96 13.73
CA ASP A 74 3.64 7.54 14.04
C ASP A 74 4.19 6.71 12.86
N LEU A 75 5.35 7.13 12.35
CA LEU A 75 6.04 6.47 11.23
C LEU A 75 6.23 4.96 11.45
N TRP A 76 6.43 4.52 12.70
CA TRP A 76 6.58 3.11 13.02
C TRP A 76 5.29 2.34 12.78
N LEU A 77 4.14 2.88 13.21
CA LEU A 77 2.85 2.27 12.94
C LEU A 77 2.56 2.21 11.44
N GLN A 78 2.90 3.27 10.67
CA GLN A 78 2.79 3.26 9.21
C GLN A 78 3.63 2.15 8.57
N ILE A 79 4.89 1.99 8.99
CA ILE A 79 5.79 0.95 8.45
C ILE A 79 5.22 -0.44 8.72
N ILE A 80 4.81 -0.70 9.96
CA ILE A 80 4.25 -2.00 10.36
C ILE A 80 2.97 -2.30 9.58
N GLN A 81 2.08 -1.31 9.48
CA GLN A 81 0.83 -1.46 8.73
C GLN A 81 1.08 -1.68 7.24
N THR A 82 2.01 -0.97 6.63
CA THR A 82 2.39 -1.13 5.23
C THR A 82 2.89 -2.55 4.98
N ILE A 83 3.84 -3.04 5.80
CA ILE A 83 4.32 -4.43 5.71
C ILE A 83 3.15 -5.41 5.83
N PHE A 84 2.30 -5.27 6.84
CA PHE A 84 1.17 -6.17 7.03
C PHE A 84 0.22 -6.19 5.82
N VAL A 85 -0.16 -5.02 5.32
CA VAL A 85 -1.08 -4.89 4.17
C VAL A 85 -0.48 -5.51 2.91
N GLU A 86 0.78 -5.24 2.59
CA GLU A 86 1.40 -5.74 1.36
C GLU A 86 1.57 -7.28 1.39
N PHE A 87 1.90 -7.86 2.55
CA PHE A 87 1.92 -9.32 2.70
C PHE A 87 0.51 -9.95 2.67
N ALA A 88 -0.50 -9.26 3.22
CA ALA A 88 -1.88 -9.72 3.13
C ALA A 88 -2.40 -9.66 1.68
N ILE A 89 -2.05 -8.61 0.93
CA ILE A 89 -2.31 -8.51 -0.50
C ILE A 89 -1.64 -9.66 -1.24
N LEU A 90 -0.36 -9.93 -1.01
CA LEU A 90 0.36 -11.07 -1.61
C LEU A 90 -0.35 -12.41 -1.37
N TYR A 91 -0.86 -12.64 -0.16
CA TYR A 91 -1.69 -13.81 0.13
C TYR A 91 -2.97 -13.82 -0.73
N GLY A 92 -3.64 -12.68 -0.83
CA GLY A 92 -4.83 -12.49 -1.66
C GLY A 92 -4.59 -12.76 -3.16
N GLU A 93 -3.37 -12.55 -3.66
CA GLU A 93 -3.03 -12.79 -5.07
C GLU A 93 -3.29 -14.26 -5.46
N LYS A 94 -2.81 -15.19 -4.64
CA LYS A 94 -2.87 -16.64 -4.93
C LYS A 94 -3.87 -17.39 -4.06
N CYS A 95 -4.53 -16.71 -3.12
CA CYS A 95 -5.45 -17.29 -2.14
C CYS A 95 -4.85 -18.47 -1.36
N THR A 96 -3.53 -18.43 -1.19
CA THR A 96 -2.74 -19.49 -0.55
C THR A 96 -1.49 -18.88 0.06
N MET A 97 -1.06 -19.43 1.20
CA MET A 97 0.23 -19.05 1.83
C MET A 97 1.42 -19.71 1.13
N ASN A 98 1.18 -20.56 0.13
CA ASN A 98 2.23 -21.25 -0.62
C ASN A 98 2.79 -20.34 -1.74
N THR A 99 3.31 -19.18 -1.35
CA THR A 99 3.83 -18.15 -2.25
C THR A 99 5.34 -18.02 -2.09
N ASN A 100 6.09 -18.30 -3.16
CA ASN A 100 7.55 -18.11 -3.21
C ASN A 100 7.97 -16.75 -3.80
N ASN A 101 7.03 -15.94 -4.29
CA ASN A 101 7.33 -14.67 -4.96
C ASN A 101 7.09 -13.47 -4.03
N TYR A 102 7.96 -13.31 -3.03
CA TYR A 102 7.94 -12.17 -2.11
C TYR A 102 8.46 -10.86 -2.75
N GLN A 103 8.97 -10.92 -3.99
CA GLN A 103 9.63 -9.79 -4.63
C GLN A 103 8.65 -8.65 -4.91
N SER A 104 7.41 -8.96 -5.31
CA SER A 104 6.36 -7.95 -5.57
C SER A 104 6.00 -7.18 -4.30
N ALA A 105 5.78 -7.89 -3.18
CA ALA A 105 5.48 -7.27 -1.88
C ALA A 105 6.65 -6.41 -1.39
N ILE A 106 7.89 -6.89 -1.50
CA ILE A 106 9.07 -6.12 -1.11
C ILE A 106 9.21 -4.84 -1.97
N LEU A 107 9.03 -4.96 -3.29
CA LEU A 107 9.06 -3.80 -4.19
C LEU A 107 7.99 -2.79 -3.81
N SER A 108 6.78 -3.26 -3.55
CA SER A 108 5.65 -2.44 -3.10
C SER A 108 5.96 -1.67 -1.83
N ILE A 109 6.43 -2.37 -0.79
CA ILE A 109 6.81 -1.77 0.50
C ILE A 109 7.86 -0.69 0.30
N LEU A 110 8.91 -0.96 -0.51
CA LEU A 110 9.97 0.01 -0.76
C LEU A 110 9.45 1.27 -1.46
N ILE A 111 8.68 1.10 -2.54
CA ILE A 111 8.10 2.21 -3.28
C ILE A 111 7.15 3.02 -2.39
N GLY A 112 6.29 2.34 -1.63
CA GLY A 112 5.34 2.96 -0.72
C GLY A 112 6.03 3.79 0.35
N LEU A 113 6.99 3.20 1.08
CA LEU A 113 7.71 3.89 2.16
C LEU A 113 8.54 5.07 1.64
N ILE A 114 9.25 4.91 0.51
CA ILE A 114 10.01 6.01 -0.10
C ILE A 114 9.06 7.14 -0.50
N SER A 115 7.96 6.83 -1.18
CA SER A 115 6.98 7.84 -1.62
C SER A 115 6.38 8.59 -0.42
N TYR A 116 6.02 7.86 0.64
CA TYR A 116 5.50 8.42 1.88
C TYR A 116 6.50 9.38 2.55
N ILE A 117 7.77 8.93 2.70
CA ILE A 117 8.81 9.73 3.34
C ILE A 117 9.10 10.99 2.53
N ILE A 118 9.21 10.90 1.20
CA ILE A 118 9.44 12.06 0.33
C ILE A 118 8.32 13.09 0.51
N ALA A 119 7.06 12.65 0.52
CA ALA A 119 5.91 13.53 0.74
C ALA A 119 5.93 14.18 2.13
N GLY A 120 6.28 13.40 3.17
CA GLY A 120 6.43 13.91 4.54
C GLY A 120 7.52 14.98 4.66
N ILE A 121 8.69 14.75 4.06
CA ILE A 121 9.78 15.74 4.00
C ILE A 121 9.32 17.01 3.28
N LEU A 122 8.65 16.87 2.13
CA LEU A 122 8.17 18.00 1.34
C LEU A 122 7.22 18.89 2.15
N MET A 123 6.27 18.29 2.87
CA MET A 123 5.34 19.03 3.72
C MET A 123 6.02 19.70 4.90
N GLU A 124 7.02 19.05 5.50
CA GLU A 124 7.78 19.66 6.58
C GLU A 124 8.56 20.88 6.08
N LEU A 125 9.22 20.78 4.91
CA LEU A 125 9.92 21.91 4.29
C LEU A 125 9.00 23.07 3.93
N LEU A 126 7.77 22.79 3.47
CA LEU A 126 6.77 23.81 3.17
C LEU A 126 6.29 24.55 4.41
N ASP A 127 6.19 23.89 5.56
CA ASP A 127 5.82 24.53 6.82
C ASP A 127 6.91 25.48 7.37
N TYR A 128 8.17 25.29 6.96
CA TYR A 128 9.29 26.14 7.35
C TYR A 128 9.44 27.41 6.48
N LEU A 129 8.71 27.52 5.37
CA LEU A 129 8.85 28.54 4.33
C LEU A 129 7.73 29.59 4.42
#